data_AF-A0A3M2W1B5-F1
#
_entry.id   AF-A0A3M2W1B5-F1
#
_cell.length_a   1.000
_cell.length_b   1.000
_cell.length_c   1.000
_cell.angle_alpha   90.00
_cell.angle_beta   90.00
_cell.angle_gamma   90.00
#
_symmetry.space_group_name_H-M   'P 1'
#
loop_
_entity.id
_entity.type
_entity.pdbx_description
1 polymer ?
#
loop_
_entity_poly.entity_id
_entity_poly.type
_entity_poly.pdbx_seq_one_letter_code
_entity_poly.pdbx_strand_id
1 'polypeptide(L)'
;CKPEGGGKPFAAAILATHIRTDQPIYRLKLKGKQENGQAEDESLLVTPGHPFYVPAQHGFVPVIDLKPGDRLQSLADGASENTSSE
;
A
#
# COMPACT_ATOMS: atom_id res chain seq x y z
N CYS A 1 -5.01 -15.80 17.05
CA CYS A 1 -5.70 -14.74 17.83
C CYS A 1 -5.30 -13.38 17.28
N LYS A 2 -6.26 -12.48 17.02
CA LYS A 2 -6.04 -11.12 16.52
C LYS A 2 -5.54 -10.22 17.67
N PRO A 3 -4.55 -9.34 17.48
CA PRO A 3 -3.92 -8.60 18.57
C PRO A 3 -4.90 -7.63 19.27
N GLU A 4 -4.77 -7.50 20.59
CA GLU A 4 -5.70 -6.78 21.49
C GLU A 4 -5.65 -5.24 21.38
N GLY A 5 -4.96 -4.67 20.38
CA GLY A 5 -4.84 -3.22 20.17
C GLY A 5 -5.43 -2.69 18.85
N GLY A 6 -6.10 -3.54 18.07
CA GLY A 6 -6.66 -3.17 16.77
C GLY A 6 -8.01 -2.45 16.86
N GLY A 7 -8.29 -1.57 15.89
CA GLY A 7 -9.60 -0.90 15.74
C GLY A 7 -10.77 -1.90 15.72
N LYS A 8 -11.94 -1.46 16.20
CA LYS A 8 -13.13 -2.31 16.34
C LYS A 8 -13.46 -3.00 15.00
N PRO A 9 -13.60 -4.33 14.96
CA PRO A 9 -14.02 -5.00 13.73
C PRO A 9 -15.40 -4.49 13.32
N PHE A 10 -15.60 -4.27 12.02
CA PHE A 10 -16.88 -3.84 11.46
C PHE A 10 -17.31 -4.79 10.35
N ALA A 11 -18.61 -4.93 10.17
CA ALA A 11 -19.23 -5.56 9.01
C ALA A 11 -20.16 -4.53 8.38
N ALA A 12 -20.06 -4.32 7.06
CA ALA A 12 -20.87 -3.36 6.32
C ALA A 12 -21.32 -3.96 4.99
N ALA A 13 -22.56 -3.65 4.61
CA ALA A 13 -23.06 -3.98 3.28
C ALA A 13 -22.58 -2.93 2.26
N ILE A 14 -22.21 -3.36 1.06
CA ILE A 14 -21.88 -2.45 -0.04
C ILE A 14 -23.17 -1.78 -0.53
N LEU A 15 -23.23 -0.45 -0.44
CA LEU A 15 -24.41 0.32 -0.86
C LEU A 15 -24.37 0.73 -2.34
N ALA A 16 -23.16 0.90 -2.91
CA ALA A 16 -22.99 1.28 -4.32
C ALA A 16 -21.58 0.95 -4.82
N THR A 17 -21.47 0.61 -6.11
CA THR A 17 -20.21 0.47 -6.84
C THR A 17 -20.15 1.55 -7.91
N HIS A 18 -19.11 2.40 -7.88
CA HIS A 18 -18.92 3.46 -8.86
C HIS A 18 -17.79 3.07 -9.82
N ILE A 19 -18.07 3.03 -11.12
CA ILE A 19 -17.05 2.94 -12.16
C ILE A 19 -16.63 4.37 -12.50
N ARG A 20 -15.40 4.74 -12.19
CA ARG A 20 -14.82 6.05 -12.51
C ARG A 20 -14.08 5.96 -13.84
N THR A 21 -14.45 6.80 -14.80
CA THR A 21 -13.78 6.95 -16.11
C THR A 21 -13.18 8.34 -16.30
N ASP A 22 -13.38 9.23 -15.33
CA ASP A 22 -12.98 10.64 -15.32
C ASP A 22 -11.51 10.86 -14.95
N GLN A 23 -10.81 9.83 -14.46
CA GLN A 23 -9.41 9.93 -14.05
C GLN A 23 -8.54 8.88 -14.73
N PRO A 24 -7.30 9.24 -15.14
CA PRO A 24 -6.33 8.29 -15.63
C PRO A 24 -5.95 7.27 -14.55
N ILE A 25 -5.81 6.01 -14.95
CA ILE A 25 -5.24 4.96 -14.10
C ILE A 25 -3.73 4.95 -14.30
N TYR A 26 -2.99 5.20 -13.22
CA TYR A 26 -1.54 5.18 -13.21
C TYR A 26 -1.04 3.75 -13.04
N ARG A 27 -0.04 3.36 -13.84
CA ARG A 27 0.65 2.08 -13.69
C ARG A 27 1.94 2.28 -12.92
N LEU A 28 1.94 1.84 -11.66
CA LEU A 28 3.11 1.87 -10.80
C LEU A 28 3.87 0.54 -10.94
N LYS A 29 5.15 0.59 -11.28
CA LYS A 29 6.04 -0.57 -11.26
C LYS A 29 6.80 -0.59 -9.96
N LEU A 30 6.67 -1.69 -9.22
CA LEU A 30 7.34 -1.93 -7.96
C LEU A 30 8.36 -3.04 -8.13
N LYS A 31 9.45 -2.95 -7.39
CA LYS A 31 10.38 -4.05 -7.18
C LYS A 31 10.15 -4.55 -5.77
N GLY A 32 9.42 -5.66 -5.65
CA GLY A 32 9.28 -6.35 -4.37
C GLY A 32 10.60 -7.03 -4.00
N LYS A 33 10.90 -7.13 -2.71
CA LYS A 33 11.92 -8.05 -2.20
C LYS A 33 11.17 -9.13 -1.45
N GLN A 34 11.03 -10.32 -2.04
CA GLN A 34 10.54 -11.47 -1.26
C GLN A 34 11.60 -11.87 -0.23
N GLU A 35 11.16 -12.47 0.87
CA GLU A 35 12.03 -12.99 1.94
C GLU A 35 13.08 -14.00 1.39
N ASN A 36 12.78 -14.65 0.27
CA ASN A 36 13.67 -15.57 -0.44
C ASN A 36 14.64 -14.92 -1.45
N GLY A 37 14.77 -13.59 -1.47
CA GLY A 37 15.76 -12.87 -2.27
C GLY A 37 15.49 -12.78 -3.77
N GLN A 38 14.36 -13.33 -4.26
CA GLN A 38 13.89 -13.07 -5.62
C GLN A 38 13.13 -11.74 -5.65
N ALA A 39 13.57 -10.83 -6.52
CA ALA A 39 12.87 -9.59 -6.79
C ALA A 39 11.87 -9.82 -7.93
N GLU A 40 10.58 -9.84 -7.59
CA GLU A 40 9.53 -9.88 -8.61
C GLU A 40 9.12 -8.45 -8.97
N ASP A 41 9.04 -8.18 -10.28
CA ASP A 41 8.51 -6.93 -10.79
C ASP A 41 6.98 -6.95 -10.65
N GLU A 42 6.44 -6.17 -9.72
CA GLU A 42 5.00 -6.04 -9.55
C GLU A 42 4.48 -4.79 -10.27
N SER A 43 3.29 -4.87 -10.86
CA SER A 43 2.61 -3.71 -11.47
C SER A 43 1.28 -3.46 -10.78
N LEU A 44 1.12 -2.28 -10.18
CA LEU A 44 -0.15 -1.83 -9.59
C LEU A 44 -0.82 -0.81 -10.51
N LEU A 45 -2.15 -0.91 -10.61
CA LEU A 45 -3.01 0.05 -11.31
C LEU A 45 -3.79 0.84 -10.27
N VAL A 46 -3.53 2.15 -10.18
CA VAL A 46 -4.02 3.00 -9.09
C VAL A 46 -4.44 4.38 -9.60
N THR A 47 -5.29 5.06 -8.86
CA THR A 47 -5.65 6.46 -9.16
C THR A 47 -4.56 7.41 -8.63
N PRO A 48 -4.42 8.63 -9.19
CA PRO A 48 -3.38 9.59 -8.78
C PRO A 48 -3.45 9.97 -7.30
N GLY A 49 -4.67 10.01 -6.74
CA GLY A 49 -4.92 10.36 -5.35
C GLY A 49 -4.85 9.18 -4.37
N HIS A 50 -4.55 7.96 -4.83
CA HIS A 50 -4.47 6.81 -3.92
C HIS A 50 -3.23 6.95 -3.02
N PRO A 51 -3.38 6.97 -1.68
CA PRO A 51 -2.24 7.08 -0.79
C PRO A 51 -1.53 5.73 -0.60
N PHE A 52 -0.21 5.78 -0.47
CA PHE A 52 0.63 4.69 0.00
C PHE A 52 1.44 5.13 1.21
N TYR A 53 1.67 4.22 2.16
CA TYR A 53 2.52 4.51 3.31
C TYR A 53 4.01 4.46 2.91
N VAL A 54 4.73 5.54 3.17
CA VAL A 54 6.17 5.69 2.91
C VAL A 54 6.88 5.84 4.26
N PRO A 55 7.62 4.83 4.73
CA PRO A 55 8.31 4.88 6.03
C PRO A 55 9.32 6.02 6.10
N ALA A 56 10.02 6.35 5.02
CA ALA A 56 10.97 7.47 5.04
C ALA A 56 10.31 8.84 5.33
N GLN A 57 8.99 8.96 5.12
CA GLN A 57 8.20 10.17 5.37
C GLN A 57 7.26 10.02 6.58
N HIS A 58 7.29 8.88 7.28
CA HIS A 58 6.37 8.52 8.38
C HIS A 58 4.90 8.85 8.07
N GLY A 59 4.45 8.62 6.84
CA GLY A 59 3.16 9.12 6.40
C GLY A 59 2.64 8.52 5.11
N PHE A 60 1.40 8.88 4.79
CA PHE A 60 0.72 8.50 3.56
C PHE A 60 0.95 9.54 2.48
N VAL A 61 1.51 9.10 1.35
CA VAL A 61 1.84 9.94 0.20
C VAL A 61 0.98 9.49 -0.98
N PRO A 62 0.28 10.39 -1.68
CA PRO A 62 -0.49 10.03 -2.86
C PRO A 62 0.44 9.64 -4.02
N VAL A 63 -0.03 8.75 -4.90
CA VAL A 63 0.75 8.25 -6.05
C VAL A 63 1.38 9.36 -6.88
N ILE A 64 0.66 10.48 -7.07
CA ILE A 64 1.15 11.61 -7.86
C ILE A 64 2.42 12.26 -7.29
N ASP A 65 2.64 12.15 -5.98
CA ASP A 65 3.77 12.75 -5.28
C ASP A 65 4.90 11.74 -4.99
N LEU A 66 4.67 10.45 -5.26
CA LEU A 66 5.69 9.41 -5.12
C LEU A 66 6.83 9.59 -6.12
N LYS A 67 8.06 9.32 -5.67
CA LYS A 67 9.27 9.39 -6.49
C LYS A 67 9.90 8.01 -6.66
N PRO A 68 10.60 7.77 -7.79
CA PRO A 68 11.40 6.56 -7.94
C PRO A 68 12.41 6.45 -6.80
N GLY A 69 12.40 5.30 -6.10
CA GLY A 69 13.23 5.06 -4.92
C GLY A 69 12.48 5.16 -3.60
N ASP A 70 11.28 5.76 -3.56
CA ASP A 70 10.41 5.69 -2.40
C ASP A 70 10.03 4.22 -2.13
N ARG A 71 10.28 3.79 -0.90
CA ARG A 71 9.95 2.43 -0.45
C ARG A 71 8.55 2.45 0.13
N LEU A 72 7.65 1.72 -0.51
CA LEU A 72 6.28 1.55 -0.02
C LEU A 72 6.25 0.38 0.96
N GLN A 73 5.51 0.54 2.06
CA GLN A 73 5.31 -0.53 3.02
C GLN A 73 3.83 -0.85 3.14
N SER A 74 3.48 -2.10 2.88
CA SER A 74 2.18 -2.65 3.25
C SER A 74 2.32 -3.28 4.63
N LEU A 75 1.54 -2.82 5.61
CA LEU A 75 1.41 -3.53 6.87
C LEU A 75 0.40 -4.65 6.67
N ALA A 76 0.85 -5.91 6.73
CA ALA A 76 -0.08 -7.02 6.89
C ALA A 76 -0.83 -6.83 8.23
N ASP A 77 -2.11 -7.21 8.28
CA ASP A 77 -2.91 -7.17 9.51
C ASP A 77 -2.14 -7.85 10.68
N GLY A 78 -1.65 -7.04 11.62
CA GLY A 78 -0.92 -7.51 12.80
C GLY A 78 0.60 -7.64 12.68
N ALA A 79 1.22 -7.21 11.57
CA ALA A 79 2.68 -7.09 11.48
C ALA A 79 3.15 -5.75 12.09
N SER A 80 3.82 -5.80 13.23
CA SER A 80 4.56 -4.64 13.77
C SER A 80 5.65 -4.20 12.80
N GLU A 81 6.05 -2.92 12.87
CA GLU A 81 7.17 -2.30 12.16
C GLU A 81 8.50 -3.02 12.43
N ASN A 82 8.69 -4.19 11.82
CA ASN A 82 9.94 -4.94 11.84
C ASN A 82 10.39 -5.16 10.40
N THR A 83 10.54 -4.09 9.61
CA THR A 83 11.47 -4.16 8.48
C THR A 83 12.84 -3.85 9.05
N SER A 84 13.50 -4.88 9.57
CA SER A 84 14.90 -4.84 9.98
C SER A 84 15.75 -4.20 8.90
N SER A 85 16.56 -3.23 9.31
CA SER A 85 17.73 -2.77 8.58
C SER A 85 18.70 -3.93 8.40
N GLU A 86 18.92 -4.36 7.16
CA GLU A 86 20.18 -4.94 6.68
C GLU A 86 20.28 -4.80 5.15
#